data_AF-A0A2N6ANI2-F1
#
_entry.id   AF-A0A2N6ANI2-F1
#
_cell.length_a   1.000
_cell.length_b   1.000
_cell.length_c   1.000
_cell.angle_alpha   90.00
_cell.angle_beta   90.00
_cell.angle_gamma   90.00
#
_symmetry.space_group_name_H-M   'P 1'
#
loop_
_entity.id
_entity.type
_entity.pdbx_description
1 polymer ?
#
loop_
_entity_poly.entity_id
_entity_poly.type
_entity_poly.pdbx_seq_one_letter_code
_entity_poly.pdbx_strand_id
1 'polypeptide(L)'
;MKRVTILLVVLFGSFVTACGGERNDEGTSRQQSAVTPQAATTSNPRVQALQRADLGYVPLPDLKAKLLEDLQAISAWRAKEQHDAPIPRLITELYSLFNTLTVTARALDRDSTFATYILTEREKFSEAEQLRSSDAGRIMNGMTGTYAMYALLAKMKFYGQAEKQAEIQKIHDATVKTFKPEIPAVEAAAAISDACYSLTELIMEEIDSEGHFVGAFEHIERQYNQGVSVAKSEEDHFINGMFRTFEISQLWAMSLNAERKEDISKMNSGVSTESARAEDVGTQMAIAVKYLYLISFMIAEDTIELTL
;
A
#
# COMPACT_ATOMS: atom_id res chain seq x y z
N MET A 1 41.31 3.75 8.61
CA MET A 1 39.94 3.54 8.10
C MET A 1 39.03 3.25 9.29
N LYS A 2 38.16 4.20 9.66
CA LYS A 2 37.24 4.06 10.80
C LYS A 2 36.04 3.20 10.36
N ARG A 3 35.83 2.06 11.01
CA ARG A 3 34.65 1.21 10.84
C ARG A 3 33.45 1.94 11.42
N VAL A 4 32.48 2.28 10.57
CA VAL A 4 31.17 2.77 10.99
C VAL A 4 30.31 1.55 11.28
N THR A 5 30.18 1.21 12.55
CA THR A 5 29.22 0.22 13.03
C THR A 5 27.83 0.86 12.97
N ILE A 6 27.05 0.54 11.93
CA ILE A 6 25.63 0.93 11.85
C ILE A 6 24.86 0.09 12.85
N LEU A 7 24.36 0.74 13.89
CA LEU A 7 23.57 0.14 14.96
C LEU A 7 22.14 -0.07 14.46
N LEU A 8 21.86 -1.25 13.89
CA LEU A 8 20.53 -1.65 13.39
C LEU A 8 19.85 -2.53 14.44
N VAL A 9 19.48 -1.94 15.58
CA VAL A 9 18.94 -2.67 16.76
C VAL A 9 17.45 -2.41 17.03
N VAL A 10 16.72 -1.64 16.21
CA VAL A 10 15.32 -1.27 16.56
C VAL A 10 14.22 -2.06 15.79
N LEU A 11 14.55 -2.93 14.83
CA LEU A 11 13.53 -3.61 14.01
C LEU A 11 12.98 -4.96 14.56
N PHE A 12 13.44 -5.43 15.72
CA PHE A 12 13.09 -6.79 16.22
C PHE A 12 12.02 -6.84 17.34
N GLY A 13 11.30 -5.74 17.60
CA GLY A 13 10.58 -5.58 18.87
C GLY A 13 9.08 -5.92 18.95
N SER A 14 8.32 -6.07 17.86
CA SER A 14 6.84 -5.95 18.01
C SER A 14 5.95 -6.74 17.04
N PHE A 15 6.30 -8.00 16.75
CA PHE A 15 5.32 -8.99 16.27
C PHE A 15 5.21 -10.25 17.15
N VAL A 16 5.92 -10.32 18.29
CA VAL A 16 6.00 -11.52 19.15
C VAL A 16 4.97 -11.55 20.31
N THR A 17 4.06 -10.58 20.45
CA THR A 17 3.08 -10.58 21.56
C THR A 17 1.65 -10.27 21.11
N ALA A 18 0.95 -11.27 20.56
CA ALA A 18 -0.52 -11.26 20.52
C ALA A 18 -1.18 -12.66 20.36
N CYS A 19 -0.44 -13.75 20.60
CA CYS A 19 -1.06 -15.07 20.76
C CYS A 19 -1.30 -15.31 22.25
N GLY A 20 -2.51 -14.98 22.73
CA GLY A 20 -2.92 -15.36 24.07
C GLY A 20 -4.18 -14.66 24.57
N GLY A 21 -5.28 -15.41 24.66
CA GLY A 21 -6.38 -15.11 25.57
C GLY A 21 -7.77 -15.15 24.94
N GLU A 22 -8.34 -16.34 24.80
CA GLU A 22 -9.79 -16.53 24.73
C GLU A 22 -10.47 -15.89 25.94
N ARG A 23 -11.54 -15.12 25.70
CA ARG A 23 -12.58 -14.89 26.71
C ARG A 23 -13.94 -14.71 26.04
N ASN A 24 -14.78 -15.73 26.24
CA ASN A 24 -16.23 -15.65 26.12
C ASN A 24 -16.77 -14.63 27.12
N ASP A 25 -17.78 -13.86 26.72
CA ASP A 25 -18.97 -13.65 27.55
C ASP A 25 -20.15 -13.11 26.71
N GLU A 26 -21.29 -13.76 26.92
CA GLU A 26 -22.62 -13.46 26.39
C GLU A 26 -23.24 -12.24 27.09
N GLY A 27 -24.16 -11.51 26.43
CA GLY A 27 -25.02 -10.58 27.17
C GLY A 27 -25.74 -9.48 26.37
N THR A 28 -26.80 -9.87 25.65
CA THR A 28 -28.10 -9.17 25.45
C THR A 28 -28.23 -7.67 25.80
N SER A 29 -28.70 -6.83 24.85
CA SER A 29 -30.03 -6.16 24.92
C SER A 29 -30.28 -5.14 23.80
N ARG A 30 -31.44 -5.28 23.15
CA ARG A 30 -32.11 -4.29 22.29
C ARG A 30 -32.57 -3.07 23.09
N GLN A 31 -32.46 -1.87 22.53
CA GLN A 31 -33.47 -0.83 22.73
C GLN A 31 -33.59 0.08 21.49
N GLN A 32 -34.81 0.11 20.96
CA GLN A 32 -35.33 1.05 19.96
C GLN A 32 -35.64 2.39 20.61
N SER A 33 -35.39 3.49 19.89
CA SER A 33 -36.12 4.77 19.83
C SER A 33 -35.28 5.76 19.00
N ALA A 34 -35.77 6.73 18.24
CA ALA A 34 -37.08 7.07 17.70
C ALA A 34 -36.81 7.98 16.49
N VAL A 35 -37.62 7.88 15.44
CA VAL A 35 -37.51 8.68 14.20
C VAL A 35 -38.01 10.09 14.45
N THR A 36 -37.24 11.11 14.04
CA THR A 36 -37.72 12.50 13.84
C THR A 36 -37.36 12.95 12.42
N PRO A 37 -38.21 13.70 11.69
CA PRO A 37 -38.11 13.82 10.24
C PRO A 37 -37.16 14.93 9.76
N GLN A 38 -36.38 14.56 8.73
CA GLN A 38 -35.82 15.33 7.60
C GLN A 38 -35.77 16.87 7.67
N ALA A 39 -34.55 17.39 7.54
CA ALA A 39 -34.27 18.48 6.61
C ALA A 39 -33.67 17.86 5.33
N ALA A 40 -34.45 17.86 4.24
CA ALA A 40 -34.02 17.39 2.94
C ALA A 40 -33.05 18.40 2.31
N THR A 41 -31.76 18.28 2.61
CA THR A 41 -30.72 18.75 1.70
C THR A 41 -30.80 17.90 0.44
N THR A 42 -31.20 18.52 -0.67
CA THR A 42 -31.14 17.94 -2.01
C THR A 42 -29.69 17.62 -2.34
N SER A 43 -29.25 16.43 -1.93
CA SER A 43 -27.97 15.85 -2.32
C SER A 43 -28.02 15.55 -3.81
N ASN A 44 -27.00 16.03 -4.53
CA ASN A 44 -26.78 15.77 -5.93
C ASN A 44 -26.92 14.26 -6.21
N PRO A 45 -27.78 13.79 -7.14
CA PRO A 45 -28.06 12.37 -7.35
C PRO A 45 -26.82 11.52 -7.71
N ARG A 46 -25.72 12.17 -8.11
CA ARG A 46 -24.41 11.55 -8.33
C ARG A 46 -23.71 11.08 -7.04
N VAL A 47 -24.00 11.71 -5.90
CA VAL A 47 -23.39 11.39 -4.59
C VAL A 47 -24.13 10.22 -3.90
N GLN A 48 -25.44 10.06 -4.11
CA GLN A 48 -26.19 8.91 -3.58
C GLN A 48 -25.85 7.60 -4.33
N ALA A 49 -25.41 7.66 -5.59
CA ALA A 49 -24.94 6.50 -6.34
C ALA A 49 -23.53 6.01 -5.93
N LEU A 50 -22.78 6.80 -5.15
CA LEU A 50 -21.43 6.49 -4.68
C LEU A 50 -21.40 5.92 -3.26
N GLN A 51 -22.54 5.91 -2.55
CA GLN A 51 -22.65 5.35 -1.21
C GLN A 51 -22.81 3.83 -1.29
N ARG A 52 -21.68 3.12 -1.38
CA ARG A 52 -21.64 1.66 -1.45
C ARG A 52 -21.73 1.05 -0.06
N ALA A 53 -22.95 0.80 0.40
CA ALA A 53 -23.22 0.11 1.67
C ALA A 53 -22.59 -1.30 1.72
N ASP A 54 -22.43 -1.94 0.56
CA ASP A 54 -21.72 -3.21 0.37
C ASP A 54 -20.20 -3.09 0.52
N LEU A 55 -19.64 -1.89 0.31
CA LEU A 55 -18.28 -1.54 0.75
C LEU A 55 -18.24 -1.08 2.21
N GLY A 56 -19.38 -1.09 2.91
CA GLY A 56 -19.53 -0.75 4.32
C GLY A 56 -19.56 0.74 4.63
N TYR A 57 -20.00 1.60 3.69
CA TYR A 57 -20.10 3.05 3.87
C TYR A 57 -20.60 3.49 5.27
N VAL A 58 -19.81 4.32 5.96
CA VAL A 58 -20.21 4.99 7.21
C VAL A 58 -19.85 6.47 7.12
N PRO A 59 -20.84 7.39 7.18
CA PRO A 59 -20.58 8.81 6.99
C PRO A 59 -19.73 9.38 8.12
N LEU A 60 -18.48 9.76 7.80
CA LEU A 60 -17.56 10.41 8.73
C LEU A 60 -16.98 11.67 8.07
N PRO A 61 -17.78 12.75 7.92
CA PRO A 61 -17.43 13.89 7.08
C PRO A 61 -16.15 14.62 7.52
N ASP A 62 -15.89 14.71 8.82
CA ASP A 62 -14.68 15.34 9.34
C ASP A 62 -13.43 14.51 9.02
N LEU A 63 -13.53 13.17 9.12
CA LEU A 63 -12.45 12.27 8.74
C LEU A 63 -12.22 12.32 7.23
N LYS A 64 -13.29 12.28 6.43
CA LYS A 64 -13.22 12.43 4.98
C LYS A 64 -12.49 13.71 4.56
N ALA A 65 -12.91 14.86 5.08
CA ALA A 65 -12.30 16.15 4.77
C ALA A 65 -10.81 16.15 5.12
N LYS A 66 -10.45 15.63 6.30
CA LYS A 66 -9.05 15.50 6.74
C LYS A 66 -8.22 14.59 5.83
N LEU A 67 -8.74 13.43 5.44
CA LEU A 67 -7.99 12.49 4.60
C LEU A 67 -7.82 13.02 3.16
N LEU A 68 -8.81 13.73 2.62
CA LEU A 68 -8.66 14.43 1.33
C LEU A 68 -7.63 15.55 1.41
N GLU A 69 -7.60 16.32 2.50
CA GLU A 69 -6.55 17.32 2.75
C GLU A 69 -5.17 16.68 2.83
N ASP A 70 -5.04 15.57 3.58
CA ASP A 70 -3.79 14.79 3.68
C ASP A 70 -3.32 14.32 2.27
N LEU A 71 -4.21 13.79 1.42
CA LEU A 71 -3.86 13.39 0.04
C LEU A 71 -3.42 14.58 -0.82
N GLN A 72 -4.14 15.70 -0.75
CA GLN A 72 -3.76 16.91 -1.48
C GLN A 72 -2.39 17.42 -1.05
N ALA A 73 -2.09 17.39 0.25
CA ALA A 73 -0.80 17.77 0.78
C ALA A 73 0.33 16.84 0.27
N ILE A 74 0.10 15.53 0.21
CA ILE A 74 1.05 14.56 -0.37
C ILE A 74 1.33 14.89 -1.84
N SER A 75 0.27 15.10 -2.63
CA SER A 75 0.39 15.43 -4.05
C SER A 75 1.12 16.76 -4.29
N ALA A 76 0.80 17.79 -3.51
CA ALA A 76 1.44 19.10 -3.59
C ALA A 76 2.93 19.04 -3.19
N TRP A 77 3.26 18.31 -2.11
CA TRP A 77 4.65 18.08 -1.71
C TRP A 77 5.44 17.35 -2.80
N ARG A 78 4.87 16.26 -3.33
CA ARG A 78 5.49 15.47 -4.40
C ARG A 78 5.77 16.32 -5.65
N ALA A 79 4.84 17.19 -6.04
CA ALA A 79 5.03 18.08 -7.17
C ALA A 79 6.15 19.12 -6.92
N LYS A 80 6.31 19.57 -5.68
CA LYS A 80 7.37 20.50 -5.29
C LYS A 80 8.75 19.84 -5.24
N GLU A 81 8.82 18.59 -4.76
CA GLU A 81 10.04 17.78 -4.68
C GLU A 81 10.29 16.98 -5.98
N GLN A 82 9.78 17.46 -7.11
CA GLN A 82 10.01 16.78 -8.39
C GLN A 82 11.49 16.87 -8.78
N HIS A 83 12.09 15.72 -9.07
CA HIS A 83 13.49 15.62 -9.44
C HIS A 83 13.66 14.91 -10.79
N ASP A 84 14.57 15.42 -11.62
CA ASP A 84 14.96 14.76 -12.88
C ASP A 84 15.92 13.57 -12.64
N ALA A 85 16.71 13.64 -11.57
CA ALA A 85 17.66 12.60 -11.22
C ALA A 85 16.92 11.35 -10.67
N PRO A 86 17.30 10.13 -11.10
CA PRO A 86 16.54 8.91 -10.76
C PRO A 86 16.45 8.62 -9.26
N ILE A 87 17.55 8.80 -8.52
CA ILE A 87 17.63 8.45 -7.10
C ILE A 87 16.77 9.39 -6.22
N PRO A 88 16.89 10.74 -6.30
CA PRO A 88 15.99 11.64 -5.59
C PRO A 88 14.52 11.46 -5.97
N ARG A 89 14.24 11.19 -7.26
CA ARG A 89 12.88 10.87 -7.73
C ARG A 89 12.36 9.62 -7.03
N LEU A 90 13.10 8.52 -7.08
CA LEU A 90 12.74 7.25 -6.42
C LEU A 90 12.43 7.45 -4.93
N ILE A 91 13.26 8.20 -4.21
CA ILE A 91 13.03 8.51 -2.79
C ILE A 91 11.70 9.27 -2.63
N THR A 92 11.46 10.31 -3.42
CA THR A 92 10.23 11.10 -3.35
C THR A 92 9.00 10.24 -3.60
N GLU A 93 9.02 9.39 -4.64
CA GLU A 93 7.91 8.51 -4.98
C GLU A 93 7.64 7.47 -3.88
N LEU A 94 8.67 6.89 -3.25
CA LEU A 94 8.50 5.95 -2.14
C LEU A 94 7.88 6.62 -0.90
N TYR A 95 8.29 7.85 -0.60
CA TYR A 95 7.75 8.61 0.52
C TYR A 95 6.29 8.97 0.27
N SER A 96 5.96 9.42 -0.94
CA SER A 96 4.57 9.67 -1.32
C SER A 96 3.73 8.39 -1.27
N LEU A 97 4.25 7.27 -1.76
CA LEU A 97 3.57 5.97 -1.73
C LEU A 97 3.25 5.53 -0.30
N PHE A 98 4.23 5.57 0.62
CA PHE A 98 4.01 5.24 2.02
C PHE A 98 2.89 6.08 2.66
N ASN A 99 2.93 7.40 2.47
CA ASN A 99 1.94 8.31 3.05
C ASN A 99 0.55 8.09 2.42
N THR A 100 0.47 7.83 1.12
CA THR A 100 -0.78 7.47 0.44
C THR A 100 -1.37 6.18 0.99
N LEU A 101 -0.57 5.12 1.16
CA LEU A 101 -1.03 3.86 1.75
C LEU A 101 -1.48 4.04 3.21
N THR A 102 -0.83 4.94 3.95
CA THR A 102 -1.26 5.33 5.30
C THR A 102 -2.65 5.97 5.29
N VAL A 103 -2.94 6.82 4.30
CA VAL A 103 -4.28 7.39 4.12
C VAL A 103 -5.29 6.29 3.80
N THR A 104 -4.98 5.38 2.87
CA THR A 104 -5.85 4.23 2.55
C THR A 104 -6.15 3.39 3.80
N ALA A 105 -5.14 3.07 4.61
CA ALA A 105 -5.35 2.33 5.86
C ALA A 105 -6.26 3.09 6.83
N ARG A 106 -6.09 4.40 6.99
CA ARG A 106 -6.97 5.22 7.85
C ARG A 106 -8.40 5.30 7.33
N ALA A 107 -8.61 5.32 6.01
CA ALA A 107 -9.94 5.31 5.41
C ALA A 107 -10.65 3.95 5.59
N LEU A 108 -9.89 2.86 5.67
CA LEU A 108 -10.41 1.50 5.90
C LEU A 108 -10.59 1.17 7.40
N ASP A 109 -9.81 1.78 8.30
CA ASP A 109 -9.90 1.56 9.76
C ASP A 109 -11.01 2.36 10.44
N ARG A 110 -12.26 2.04 10.11
CA ARG A 110 -13.44 2.80 10.55
C ARG A 110 -13.64 2.80 12.07
N ASP A 111 -13.42 1.65 12.71
CA ASP A 111 -13.66 1.47 14.15
C ASP A 111 -12.41 1.75 14.99
N SER A 112 -11.36 2.30 14.38
CA SER A 112 -10.07 2.55 15.04
C SER A 112 -9.43 1.28 15.64
N THR A 113 -9.77 0.10 15.11
CA THR A 113 -9.20 -1.18 15.57
C THR A 113 -7.71 -1.24 15.28
N PHE A 114 -7.27 -0.61 14.18
CA PHE A 114 -5.89 -0.60 13.73
C PHE A 114 -5.17 0.75 13.93
N ALA A 115 -5.83 1.74 14.52
CA ALA A 115 -5.33 3.11 14.61
C ALA A 115 -3.94 3.19 15.27
N THR A 116 -3.72 2.42 16.33
CA THR A 116 -2.43 2.33 17.02
C THR A 116 -1.35 1.70 16.13
N TYR A 117 -1.68 0.67 15.34
CA TYR A 117 -0.73 0.06 14.40
C TYR A 117 -0.36 1.02 13.27
N ILE A 118 -1.35 1.72 12.70
CA ILE A 118 -1.12 2.74 11.67
C ILE A 118 -0.20 3.85 12.20
N LEU A 119 -0.49 4.36 13.40
CA LEU A 119 0.34 5.39 14.05
C LEU A 119 1.77 4.90 14.29
N THR A 120 1.92 3.67 14.80
CA THR A 120 3.22 3.06 15.07
C THR A 120 4.07 2.97 13.80
N GLU A 121 3.51 2.53 12.67
CA GLU A 121 4.26 2.43 11.41
C GLU A 121 4.63 3.83 10.86
N ARG A 122 3.76 4.82 11.04
CA ARG A 122 4.07 6.22 10.71
C ARG A 122 5.20 6.78 11.57
N GLU A 123 5.18 6.55 12.87
CA GLU A 123 6.23 6.99 13.79
C GLU A 123 7.58 6.35 13.44
N LYS A 124 7.61 5.03 13.24
CA LYS A 124 8.83 4.32 12.80
C LYS A 124 9.38 4.88 11.50
N PHE A 125 8.53 5.16 10.52
CA PHE A 125 8.94 5.73 9.24
C PHE A 125 9.56 7.12 9.40
N SER A 126 8.93 7.99 10.18
CA SER A 126 9.41 9.36 10.43
C SER A 126 10.69 9.39 11.29
N GLU A 127 10.81 8.54 12.31
CA GLU A 127 12.04 8.41 13.09
C GLU A 127 13.21 7.94 12.21
N ALA A 128 12.97 6.93 11.37
CA ALA A 128 13.98 6.42 10.45
C ALA A 128 14.36 7.45 9.38
N GLU A 129 13.42 8.27 8.90
CA GLU A 129 13.69 9.40 8.00
C GLU A 129 14.68 10.38 8.61
N GLN A 130 14.46 10.79 9.87
CA GLN A 130 15.33 11.76 10.56
C GLN A 130 16.75 11.24 10.77
N LEU A 131 16.92 9.92 10.93
CA LEU A 131 18.20 9.29 11.22
C LEU A 131 19.02 8.99 9.95
N ARG A 132 18.40 8.88 8.77
CA ARG A 132 19.06 8.39 7.55
C ARG A 132 19.43 9.53 6.60
N SER A 133 20.72 9.86 6.56
CA SER A 133 21.26 10.90 5.68
C SER A 133 21.75 10.42 4.31
N SER A 134 21.89 9.11 4.08
CA SER A 134 22.33 8.56 2.80
C SER A 134 21.16 8.19 1.88
N ASP A 135 21.36 8.29 0.57
CA ASP A 135 20.34 7.93 -0.42
C ASP A 135 19.89 6.47 -0.30
N ALA A 136 20.83 5.54 -0.15
CA ALA A 136 20.52 4.13 0.08
C ALA A 136 19.70 3.93 1.37
N GLY A 137 20.03 4.67 2.43
CA GLY A 137 19.26 4.67 3.67
C GLY A 137 17.83 5.17 3.46
N ARG A 138 17.66 6.27 2.73
CA ARG A 138 16.34 6.88 2.44
C ARG A 138 15.49 5.99 1.54
N ILE A 139 16.07 5.38 0.51
CA ILE A 139 15.39 4.38 -0.34
C ILE A 139 14.94 3.20 0.53
N MET A 140 15.83 2.64 1.34
CA MET A 140 15.47 1.52 2.20
C MET A 140 14.38 1.88 3.21
N ASN A 141 14.35 3.12 3.72
CA ASN A 141 13.25 3.57 4.59
C ASN A 141 11.92 3.57 3.83
N GLY A 142 11.93 4.15 2.62
CA GLY A 142 10.81 4.15 1.68
C GLY A 142 10.26 2.75 1.41
N MET A 143 11.16 1.81 1.09
CA MET A 143 10.81 0.42 0.80
C MET A 143 10.24 -0.29 2.03
N THR A 144 10.92 -0.22 3.18
CA THR A 144 10.43 -0.89 4.40
C THR A 144 9.11 -0.29 4.90
N GLY A 145 8.92 1.02 4.75
CA GLY A 145 7.65 1.67 5.07
C GLY A 145 6.52 1.22 4.14
N THR A 146 6.76 1.22 2.83
CA THR A 146 5.79 0.73 1.84
C THR A 146 5.37 -0.71 2.13
N TYR A 147 6.35 -1.58 2.39
CA TYR A 147 6.12 -2.96 2.83
C TYR A 147 5.26 -3.05 4.09
N ALA A 148 5.63 -2.31 5.14
CA ALA A 148 4.91 -2.34 6.41
C ALA A 148 3.43 -1.95 6.22
N MET A 149 3.16 -0.97 5.34
CA MET A 149 1.79 -0.59 5.01
C MET A 149 1.02 -1.66 4.23
N TYR A 150 1.63 -2.32 3.24
CA TYR A 150 0.98 -3.45 2.56
C TYR A 150 0.70 -4.61 3.50
N ALA A 151 1.66 -4.94 4.39
CA ALA A 151 1.48 -5.98 5.40
C ALA A 151 0.35 -5.62 6.38
N LEU A 152 0.26 -4.34 6.77
CA LEU A 152 -0.81 -3.85 7.63
C LEU A 152 -2.17 -3.90 6.92
N LEU A 153 -2.26 -3.46 5.66
CA LEU A 153 -3.49 -3.55 4.86
C LEU A 153 -3.96 -5.00 4.71
N ALA A 154 -3.04 -5.95 4.46
CA ALA A 154 -3.36 -7.37 4.43
C ALA A 154 -3.88 -7.85 5.79
N LYS A 155 -3.18 -7.49 6.89
CA LYS A 155 -3.61 -7.84 8.24
C LYS A 155 -5.00 -7.31 8.57
N MET A 156 -5.31 -6.08 8.18
CA MET A 156 -6.62 -5.46 8.33
C MET A 156 -7.70 -6.24 7.56
N LYS A 157 -7.44 -6.55 6.29
CA LYS A 157 -8.36 -7.27 5.42
C LYS A 157 -8.70 -8.66 5.96
N PHE A 158 -7.70 -9.37 6.49
CA PHE A 158 -7.82 -10.74 6.97
C PHE A 158 -7.96 -10.84 8.50
N TYR A 159 -8.41 -9.78 9.16
CA TYR A 159 -8.59 -9.79 10.60
C TYR A 159 -9.56 -10.91 11.03
N GLY A 160 -9.16 -11.71 12.02
CA GLY A 160 -9.92 -12.89 12.48
C GLY A 160 -9.74 -14.16 11.64
N GLN A 161 -9.00 -14.12 10.52
CA GLN A 161 -8.77 -15.29 9.66
C GLN A 161 -7.38 -15.91 9.90
N ALA A 162 -7.29 -16.86 10.83
CA ALA A 162 -6.01 -17.40 11.29
C ALA A 162 -5.11 -17.97 10.18
N GLU A 163 -5.70 -18.65 9.18
CA GLU A 163 -4.96 -19.24 8.06
C GLU A 163 -4.30 -18.16 7.19
N LYS A 164 -5.06 -17.10 6.84
CA LYS A 164 -4.55 -15.97 6.07
C LYS A 164 -3.52 -15.14 6.86
N GLN A 165 -3.69 -15.01 8.18
CA GLN A 165 -2.68 -14.38 9.04
C GLN A 165 -1.36 -15.18 9.06
N ALA A 166 -1.43 -16.52 9.07
CA ALA A 166 -0.25 -17.37 8.98
C ALA A 166 0.46 -17.23 7.62
N GLU A 167 -0.30 -17.06 6.54
CA GLU A 167 0.24 -16.79 5.21
C GLU A 167 0.98 -15.43 5.14
N ILE A 168 0.39 -14.38 5.70
CA ILE A 168 1.04 -13.07 5.83
C ILE A 168 2.32 -13.18 6.66
N GLN A 169 2.30 -13.92 7.76
CA GLN A 169 3.48 -14.14 8.60
C GLN A 169 4.59 -14.88 7.84
N LYS A 170 4.25 -15.87 7.01
CA LYS A 170 5.22 -16.57 6.16
C LYS A 170 5.92 -15.62 5.19
N ILE A 171 5.17 -14.72 4.55
CA ILE A 171 5.74 -13.68 3.68
C ILE A 171 6.67 -12.79 4.52
N HIS A 172 6.23 -12.32 5.69
CA HIS A 172 7.04 -11.50 6.57
C HIS A 172 8.36 -12.16 7.00
N ASP A 173 8.29 -13.42 7.45
CA ASP A 173 9.46 -14.16 7.89
C ASP A 173 10.46 -14.39 6.74
N ALA A 174 9.97 -14.51 5.50
CA ALA A 174 10.82 -14.57 4.32
C ALA A 174 11.49 -13.22 4.04
N THR A 175 10.73 -12.12 4.06
CA THR A 175 11.26 -10.77 3.81
C THR A 175 12.28 -10.34 4.86
N VAL A 176 11.99 -10.52 6.16
CA VAL A 176 12.86 -10.06 7.25
C VAL A 176 14.23 -10.75 7.27
N LYS A 177 14.33 -11.97 6.72
CA LYS A 177 15.63 -12.65 6.55
C LYS A 177 16.61 -11.86 5.68
N THR A 178 16.10 -10.95 4.84
CA THR A 178 16.89 -10.09 3.96
C THR A 178 17.36 -8.79 4.61
N PHE A 179 16.93 -8.47 5.84
CA PHE A 179 17.27 -7.22 6.54
C PHE A 179 18.54 -7.30 7.40
N LYS A 180 19.44 -8.23 7.08
CA LYS A 180 20.69 -8.38 7.84
C LYS A 180 21.73 -7.35 7.39
N PRO A 181 22.60 -6.86 8.29
CA PRO A 181 23.60 -5.82 7.94
C PRO A 181 24.55 -6.21 6.80
N GLU A 182 24.78 -7.50 6.59
CA GLU A 182 25.62 -8.04 5.53
C GLU A 182 24.93 -8.14 4.16
N ILE A 183 23.60 -8.02 4.10
CA ILE A 183 22.84 -8.14 2.85
C ILE A 183 22.81 -6.78 2.13
N PRO A 184 23.13 -6.75 0.83
CA PRO A 184 23.05 -5.53 0.03
C PRO A 184 21.65 -4.91 0.07
N ALA A 185 21.58 -3.58 0.13
CA ALA A 185 20.31 -2.85 0.14
C ALA A 185 19.42 -3.17 -1.08
N VAL A 186 20.01 -3.43 -2.23
CA VAL A 186 19.27 -3.78 -3.45
C VAL A 186 18.61 -5.16 -3.36
N GLU A 187 19.29 -6.14 -2.78
CA GLU A 187 18.74 -7.50 -2.54
C GLU A 187 17.58 -7.43 -1.53
N ALA A 188 17.74 -6.64 -0.46
CA ALA A 188 16.66 -6.39 0.49
C ALA A 188 15.47 -5.66 -0.17
N ALA A 189 15.73 -4.71 -1.06
CA ALA A 189 14.68 -3.99 -1.79
C ALA A 189 13.92 -4.89 -2.77
N ALA A 190 14.62 -5.82 -3.44
CA ALA A 190 14.01 -6.82 -4.32
C ALA A 190 13.10 -7.79 -3.54
N ALA A 191 13.58 -8.30 -2.40
CA ALA A 191 12.76 -9.15 -1.54
C ALA A 191 11.55 -8.42 -0.97
N ILE A 192 11.66 -7.11 -0.70
CA ILE A 192 10.53 -6.27 -0.33
C ILE A 192 9.52 -6.16 -1.48
N SER A 193 9.96 -5.87 -2.70
CA SER A 193 9.04 -5.71 -3.83
C SER A 193 8.27 -6.99 -4.14
N ASP A 194 8.92 -8.15 -4.02
CA ASP A 194 8.26 -9.45 -4.18
C ASP A 194 7.20 -9.65 -3.09
N ALA A 195 7.52 -9.28 -1.85
CA ALA A 195 6.56 -9.34 -0.75
C ALA A 195 5.37 -8.40 -0.94
N CYS A 196 5.59 -7.18 -1.46
CA CYS A 196 4.52 -6.25 -1.80
C CYS A 196 3.59 -6.85 -2.87
N TYR A 197 4.14 -7.50 -3.89
CA TYR A 197 3.35 -8.21 -4.91
C TYR A 197 2.50 -9.30 -4.26
N SER A 198 3.10 -10.23 -3.51
CA SER A 198 2.36 -11.33 -2.87
C SER A 198 1.29 -10.86 -1.89
N LEU A 199 1.56 -9.82 -1.09
CA LEU A 199 0.57 -9.26 -0.17
C LEU A 199 -0.59 -8.60 -0.90
N THR A 200 -0.31 -7.89 -2.00
CA THR A 200 -1.35 -7.21 -2.79
C THR A 200 -2.20 -8.23 -3.55
N GLU A 201 -1.58 -9.29 -4.07
CA GLU A 201 -2.27 -10.42 -4.69
C GLU A 201 -3.24 -11.07 -3.70
N LEU A 202 -2.77 -11.42 -2.49
CA LEU A 202 -3.64 -11.97 -1.44
C LEU A 202 -4.85 -11.09 -1.14
N ILE A 203 -4.63 -9.78 -0.94
CA ILE A 203 -5.71 -8.82 -0.70
C ILE A 203 -6.72 -8.86 -1.86
N MET A 204 -6.22 -8.88 -3.10
CA MET A 204 -7.06 -8.78 -4.28
C MET A 204 -7.81 -10.06 -4.63
N GLU A 205 -7.25 -11.25 -4.38
CA GLU A 205 -7.97 -12.51 -4.51
C GLU A 205 -9.19 -12.55 -3.58
N GLU A 206 -9.06 -12.01 -2.38
CA GLU A 206 -10.18 -11.95 -1.42
C GLU A 206 -11.20 -10.86 -1.81
N ILE A 207 -10.75 -9.72 -2.35
CA ILE A 207 -11.66 -8.69 -2.89
C ILE A 207 -12.43 -9.24 -4.09
N ASP A 208 -11.78 -10.04 -4.94
CA ASP A 208 -12.36 -10.68 -6.12
C ASP A 208 -12.81 -12.12 -5.84
N SER A 209 -13.42 -12.38 -4.68
CA SER A 209 -13.85 -13.74 -4.30
C SER A 209 -14.89 -14.36 -5.25
N GLU A 210 -15.55 -13.54 -6.08
CA GLU A 210 -16.46 -13.97 -7.16
C GLU A 210 -15.74 -14.32 -8.47
N GLY A 211 -14.43 -14.05 -8.56
CA GLY A 211 -13.57 -14.46 -9.67
C GLY A 211 -13.75 -13.68 -10.97
N HIS A 212 -14.04 -12.38 -10.90
CA HIS A 212 -14.20 -11.53 -12.09
C HIS A 212 -12.87 -11.28 -12.82
N PHE A 213 -11.75 -11.37 -12.12
CA PHE A 213 -10.41 -11.07 -12.62
C PHE A 213 -9.50 -12.29 -12.74
N VAL A 214 -10.00 -13.53 -12.63
CA VAL A 214 -9.19 -14.77 -12.71
C VAL A 214 -8.22 -14.76 -13.90
N GLY A 215 -8.71 -14.44 -15.10
CA GLY A 215 -7.85 -14.38 -16.29
C GLY A 215 -6.79 -13.29 -16.25
N ALA A 216 -7.03 -12.20 -15.52
CA ALA A 216 -6.05 -11.13 -15.30
C ALA A 216 -4.99 -11.57 -14.27
N PHE A 217 -5.38 -12.19 -13.16
CA PHE A 217 -4.44 -12.79 -12.19
C PHE A 217 -3.52 -13.80 -12.86
N GLU A 218 -4.06 -14.77 -13.61
CA GLU A 218 -3.25 -15.75 -14.33
C GLU A 218 -2.28 -15.09 -15.33
N HIS A 219 -2.67 -13.99 -15.95
CA HIS A 219 -1.78 -13.25 -16.84
C HIS A 219 -0.64 -12.58 -16.07
N ILE A 220 -0.96 -11.88 -14.99
CA ILE A 220 0.02 -11.18 -14.14
C ILE A 220 0.99 -12.18 -13.51
N GLU A 221 0.49 -13.30 -12.99
CA GLU A 221 1.31 -14.36 -12.39
C GLU A 221 2.26 -14.98 -13.43
N ARG A 222 1.79 -15.26 -14.65
CA ARG A 222 2.66 -15.71 -15.74
C ARG A 222 3.76 -14.70 -16.05
N GLN A 223 3.42 -13.41 -16.11
CA GLN A 223 4.40 -12.36 -16.35
C GLN A 223 5.38 -12.20 -15.19
N TYR A 224 4.92 -12.32 -13.95
CA TYR A 224 5.77 -12.32 -12.76
C TYR A 224 6.80 -13.45 -12.83
N ASN A 225 6.34 -14.69 -13.03
CA ASN A 225 7.20 -15.87 -13.12
C ASN A 225 8.18 -15.79 -14.29
N GLN A 226 7.72 -15.29 -15.44
CA GLN A 226 8.61 -15.02 -16.57
C GLN A 226 9.67 -13.97 -16.20
N GLY A 227 9.27 -12.86 -15.56
CA GLY A 227 10.16 -11.82 -15.09
C GLY A 227 11.23 -12.35 -14.14
N VAL A 228 10.84 -13.15 -13.14
CA VAL A 228 11.76 -13.83 -12.21
C VAL A 228 12.74 -14.72 -12.96
N SER A 229 12.30 -15.45 -13.99
CA SER A 229 13.16 -16.37 -14.74
C SER A 229 14.20 -15.68 -15.64
N VAL A 230 13.95 -14.43 -16.04
CA VAL A 230 14.83 -13.67 -16.96
C VAL A 230 15.62 -12.57 -16.27
N ALA A 231 15.30 -12.25 -15.01
CA ALA A 231 16.03 -11.30 -14.19
C ALA A 231 17.50 -11.70 -14.08
N LYS A 232 18.41 -10.73 -14.29
CA LYS A 232 19.86 -10.94 -14.24
C LYS A 232 20.51 -10.22 -13.06
N SER A 233 19.73 -9.41 -12.36
CA SER A 233 20.15 -8.54 -11.27
C SER A 233 19.02 -8.38 -10.26
N GLU A 234 19.37 -7.99 -9.03
CA GLU A 234 18.39 -7.70 -7.98
C GLU A 234 17.54 -6.48 -8.34
N GLU A 235 18.08 -5.54 -9.11
CA GLU A 235 17.31 -4.42 -9.65
C GLU A 235 16.22 -4.88 -10.63
N ASP A 236 16.47 -5.92 -11.43
CA ASP A 236 15.43 -6.50 -12.31
C ASP A 236 14.30 -7.13 -11.49
N HIS A 237 14.65 -7.84 -10.40
CA HIS A 237 13.68 -8.39 -9.45
C HIS A 237 12.86 -7.28 -8.81
N PHE A 238 13.51 -6.20 -8.36
CA PHE A 238 12.85 -5.00 -7.85
C PHE A 238 11.82 -4.45 -8.83
N ILE A 239 12.26 -4.21 -10.07
CA ILE A 239 11.42 -3.61 -11.12
C ILE A 239 10.23 -4.53 -11.41
N ASN A 240 10.46 -5.83 -11.50
CA ASN A 240 9.41 -6.81 -11.73
C ASN A 240 8.36 -6.80 -10.61
N GLY A 241 8.78 -6.94 -9.34
CA GLY A 241 7.86 -6.95 -8.20
C GLY A 241 7.03 -5.67 -8.08
N MET A 242 7.65 -4.50 -8.29
CA MET A 242 6.94 -3.22 -8.24
C MET A 242 5.93 -3.06 -9.38
N PHE A 243 6.27 -3.47 -10.60
CA PHE A 243 5.31 -3.43 -11.71
C PHE A 243 4.15 -4.43 -11.54
N ARG A 244 4.40 -5.63 -11.02
CA ARG A 244 3.30 -6.57 -10.73
C ARG A 244 2.40 -6.06 -9.61
N THR A 245 2.98 -5.45 -8.58
CA THR A 245 2.20 -4.78 -7.53
C THR A 245 1.32 -3.68 -8.13
N PHE A 246 1.86 -2.89 -9.07
CA PHE A 246 1.11 -1.87 -9.81
C PHE A 246 -0.04 -2.46 -10.63
N GLU A 247 0.18 -3.55 -11.36
CA GLU A 247 -0.86 -4.20 -12.17
C GLU A 247 -1.98 -4.80 -11.32
N ILE A 248 -1.66 -5.50 -10.23
CA ILE A 248 -2.67 -5.98 -9.28
C ILE A 248 -3.45 -4.80 -8.68
N SER A 249 -2.77 -3.69 -8.38
CA SER A 249 -3.42 -2.46 -7.89
C SER A 249 -4.37 -1.84 -8.93
N GLN A 250 -4.17 -2.07 -10.23
CA GLN A 250 -5.16 -1.66 -11.24
C GLN A 250 -6.47 -2.45 -11.10
N LEU A 251 -6.37 -3.75 -10.80
CA LEU A 251 -7.55 -4.58 -10.50
C LEU A 251 -8.26 -4.05 -9.26
N TRP A 252 -7.51 -3.64 -8.23
CA TRP A 252 -8.08 -3.00 -7.04
C TRP A 252 -8.82 -1.70 -7.38
N ALA A 253 -8.19 -0.80 -8.13
CA ALA A 253 -8.84 0.44 -8.53
C ALA A 253 -10.15 0.16 -9.30
N MET A 254 -10.17 -0.82 -10.21
CA MET A 254 -11.37 -1.21 -10.95
C MET A 254 -12.44 -1.89 -10.09
N SER A 255 -12.05 -2.66 -9.06
CA SER A 255 -13.00 -3.29 -8.14
C SER A 255 -13.71 -2.28 -7.24
N LEU A 256 -13.02 -1.19 -6.88
CA LEU A 256 -13.60 -0.06 -6.17
C LEU A 256 -14.48 0.78 -7.09
N ASN A 257 -13.94 1.18 -8.24
CA ASN A 257 -14.57 2.10 -9.17
C ASN A 257 -14.28 1.71 -10.64
N ALA A 258 -15.25 1.07 -11.29
CA ALA A 258 -15.14 0.61 -12.67
C ALA A 258 -14.94 1.75 -13.70
N GLU A 259 -15.26 3.01 -13.35
CA GLU A 259 -15.05 4.16 -14.24
C GLU A 259 -13.56 4.51 -14.42
N ARG A 260 -12.66 3.99 -13.57
CA ARG A 260 -11.21 4.23 -13.64
C ARG A 260 -10.51 3.60 -14.85
N LYS A 261 -11.23 2.85 -15.70
CA LYS A 261 -10.68 2.15 -16.86
C LYS A 261 -9.89 3.07 -17.81
N GLU A 262 -10.38 4.28 -18.07
CA GLU A 262 -9.69 5.21 -18.95
C GLU A 262 -8.39 5.74 -18.31
N ASP A 263 -8.43 6.07 -17.02
CA ASP A 263 -7.26 6.57 -16.30
C ASP A 263 -6.16 5.50 -16.18
N ILE A 264 -6.56 4.23 -15.95
CA ILE A 264 -5.64 3.08 -15.96
C ILE A 264 -5.01 2.90 -17.34
N SER A 265 -5.80 3.01 -18.43
CA SER A 265 -5.28 2.94 -19.79
C SER A 265 -4.24 4.03 -20.09
N LYS A 266 -4.49 5.26 -19.61
CA LYS A 266 -3.52 6.37 -19.69
C LYS A 266 -2.26 6.06 -18.89
N MET A 267 -2.38 5.52 -17.68
CA MET A 267 -1.22 5.11 -16.88
C MET A 267 -0.38 4.04 -17.59
N ASN A 268 -1.00 3.00 -18.15
CA ASN A 268 -0.31 1.94 -18.88
C ASN A 268 0.42 2.48 -20.13
N SER A 269 -0.21 3.41 -20.85
CA SER A 269 0.43 4.11 -21.98
C SER A 269 1.62 4.94 -21.53
N GLY A 270 1.49 5.58 -20.37
CA GLY A 270 2.57 6.32 -19.71
C GLY A 270 3.75 5.44 -19.32
N VAL A 271 3.50 4.31 -18.63
CA VAL A 271 4.53 3.30 -18.28
C VAL A 271 5.29 2.90 -19.54
N SER A 272 4.56 2.48 -20.58
CA SER A 272 5.17 2.04 -21.84
C SER A 272 6.07 3.12 -22.47
N THR A 273 5.60 4.37 -22.47
CA THR A 273 6.32 5.50 -23.06
C THR A 273 7.56 5.90 -22.25
N GLU A 274 7.44 5.99 -20.93
CA GLU A 274 8.55 6.37 -20.05
C GLU A 274 9.60 5.24 -19.97
N SER A 275 9.16 3.99 -19.83
CA SER A 275 10.07 2.84 -19.79
C SER A 275 10.80 2.64 -21.12
N ALA A 276 10.18 2.94 -22.28
CA ALA A 276 10.88 2.88 -23.56
C ALA A 276 11.98 3.95 -23.71
N ARG A 277 11.94 5.02 -22.91
CA ARG A 277 12.90 6.12 -22.92
C ARG A 277 13.94 6.04 -21.80
N ALA A 278 13.78 5.11 -20.86
CA ALA A 278 14.73 4.99 -19.76
C ALA A 278 16.03 4.38 -20.27
N GLU A 279 17.13 5.10 -20.06
CA GLU A 279 18.47 4.71 -20.52
C GLU A 279 19.23 3.88 -19.48
N ASP A 280 18.78 3.90 -18.22
CA ASP A 280 19.41 3.22 -17.10
C ASP A 280 18.39 2.58 -16.15
N VAL A 281 18.89 1.63 -15.36
CA VAL A 281 18.11 0.82 -14.41
C VAL A 281 17.52 1.68 -13.29
N GLY A 282 18.25 2.69 -12.79
CA GLY A 282 17.75 3.59 -11.76
C GLY A 282 16.52 4.38 -12.21
N THR A 283 16.51 4.82 -13.47
CA THR A 283 15.34 5.47 -14.08
C THR A 283 14.15 4.49 -14.15
N GLN A 284 14.36 3.24 -14.54
CA GLN A 284 13.29 2.22 -14.55
C GLN A 284 12.73 1.95 -13.15
N MET A 285 13.58 1.84 -12.14
CA MET A 285 13.13 1.70 -10.74
C MET A 285 12.27 2.89 -10.31
N ALA A 286 12.70 4.13 -10.61
CA ALA A 286 11.93 5.33 -10.29
C ALA A 286 10.58 5.39 -11.04
N ILE A 287 10.52 4.91 -12.28
CA ILE A 287 9.28 4.79 -13.06
C ILE A 287 8.34 3.78 -12.40
N ALA A 288 8.82 2.59 -12.03
CA ALA A 288 8.00 1.55 -11.40
C ALA A 288 7.34 2.06 -10.11
N VAL A 289 8.11 2.72 -9.24
CA VAL A 289 7.56 3.30 -8.00
C VAL A 289 6.61 4.46 -8.27
N LYS A 290 6.92 5.34 -9.24
CA LYS A 290 6.02 6.43 -9.63
C LYS A 290 4.64 5.91 -9.99
N TYR A 291 4.55 4.90 -10.85
CA TYR A 291 3.26 4.40 -11.30
C TYR A 291 2.53 3.64 -10.21
N LEU A 292 3.25 2.96 -9.32
CA LEU A 292 2.66 2.38 -8.12
C LEU A 292 2.07 3.47 -7.20
N TYR A 293 2.78 4.59 -6.97
CA TYR A 293 2.23 5.74 -6.27
C TYR A 293 0.95 6.27 -6.94
N LEU A 294 0.95 6.45 -8.27
CA LEU A 294 -0.20 7.02 -8.98
C LEU A 294 -1.45 6.16 -8.85
N ILE A 295 -1.33 4.84 -8.99
CA ILE A 295 -2.48 3.95 -8.82
C ILE A 295 -2.91 3.89 -7.34
N SER A 296 -1.97 3.87 -6.39
CA SER A 296 -2.30 3.91 -4.96
C SER A 296 -3.00 5.20 -4.55
N PHE A 297 -2.64 6.34 -5.17
CA PHE A 297 -3.29 7.63 -4.92
C PHE A 297 -4.75 7.59 -5.37
N MET A 298 -5.00 7.04 -6.56
CA MET A 298 -6.35 6.83 -7.08
C MET A 298 -7.17 5.90 -6.19
N ILE A 299 -6.59 4.79 -5.73
CA ILE A 299 -7.23 3.87 -4.79
C ILE A 299 -7.57 4.60 -3.48
N ALA A 300 -6.67 5.43 -2.96
CA ALA A 300 -6.91 6.18 -1.72
C ALA A 300 -8.06 7.18 -1.89
N GLU A 301 -8.10 7.94 -2.99
CA GLU A 301 -9.22 8.84 -3.31
C GLU A 301 -10.55 8.09 -3.37
N ASP A 302 -10.62 7.02 -4.17
CA ASP A 302 -11.85 6.24 -4.33
C ASP A 302 -12.25 5.57 -3.01
N THR A 303 -11.28 5.10 -2.22
CA THR A 303 -11.56 4.54 -0.90
C THR A 303 -12.22 5.60 -0.01
N ILE A 304 -11.62 6.77 0.16
CA ILE A 304 -12.20 7.85 0.98
C ILE A 304 -13.60 8.23 0.50
N GLU A 305 -13.79 8.40 -0.81
CA GLU A 305 -15.05 8.85 -1.38
C GLU A 305 -16.18 7.82 -1.22
N LEU A 306 -15.85 6.53 -1.34
CA LEU A 306 -16.82 5.43 -1.31
C LEU A 306 -17.06 4.89 0.11
N THR A 307 -16.15 5.11 1.05
CA THR A 307 -16.22 4.55 2.40
C THR A 307 -16.64 5.52 3.49
N LEU A 308 -16.50 6.85 3.28
CA LEU A 308 -16.75 7.93 4.26
C LEU A 308 -17.67 9.04 3.72
#